data_AF-A0A7S1J5J3-F1
#
_entry.id   AF-A0A7S1J5J3-F1
#
_cell.length_a   1.000
_cell.length_b   1.000
_cell.length_c   1.000
_cell.angle_alpha   90.00
_cell.angle_beta   90.00
_cell.angle_gamma   90.00
#
_symmetry.space_group_name_H-M   'P 1'
#
loop_
_entity.id
_entity.type
_entity.pdbx_description
1 polymer ?
#
loop_
_entity_poly.entity_id
_entity_poly.type
_entity_poly.pdbx_seq_one_letter_code
_entity_poly.pdbx_strand_id
1 'polypeptide(L)'
;MTDGTTKQPLTGHPPSQGPWLWPWSGWPVLWACCAGGLVRIIYAFGYGYGLSMAASAAMSWLVRFHLPGREVGGPQAVGLGLYAAYGARLFGFLYRRQNSQSYLSSKSWSKVDAKTAATPLGAKAAVTTFVSLSQTLSLYTLDTLCAPSARLAIEAGPVRQYGLAALSAVGLALEAVADEQKLAAKALAPDAPVMSGLYTLCRHPNYLGEILFWLGALGHCLVNSDASWRRKAVASLGPLFMVWVMVGAAARLDADALAKYGADPAFQQWAGSTPSLLPGLR
;
A
#
# COMPACT_ATOMS: atom_id res chain seq x y z
N MET A 1 -63.11 -12.80 -35.42
CA MET A 1 -62.13 -13.69 -34.75
C MET A 1 -60.75 -13.21 -35.16
N THR A 2 -60.18 -12.30 -34.38
CA THR A 2 -58.85 -11.72 -34.61
C THR A 2 -57.85 -12.55 -33.80
N ASP A 3 -57.14 -13.45 -34.47
CA ASP A 3 -56.01 -14.16 -33.89
C ASP A 3 -54.73 -13.37 -34.18
N GLY A 4 -54.11 -12.88 -33.13
CA GLY A 4 -52.93 -12.03 -33.18
C GLY A 4 -52.19 -12.15 -31.87
N THR A 5 -51.38 -13.21 -31.72
CA THR A 5 -50.30 -13.22 -30.73
C THR A 5 -49.06 -13.94 -31.28
N THR A 6 -48.27 -13.17 -32.02
CA THR A 6 -46.87 -13.49 -32.31
C THR A 6 -46.11 -13.54 -30.98
N LYS A 7 -45.82 -14.75 -30.47
CA LYS A 7 -44.93 -14.93 -29.32
C LYS A 7 -43.51 -14.54 -29.75
N GLN A 8 -43.02 -13.39 -29.26
CA GLN A 8 -41.60 -13.09 -29.26
C GLN A 8 -40.88 -14.13 -28.38
N PRO A 9 -39.79 -14.76 -28.86
CA PRO A 9 -38.97 -15.59 -27.98
C PRO A 9 -38.23 -14.70 -26.99
N LEU A 10 -38.31 -15.10 -25.73
CA LEU A 10 -37.63 -14.54 -24.57
C LEU A 10 -36.21 -14.14 -24.91
N THR A 11 -35.91 -12.85 -24.75
CA THR A 11 -34.55 -12.32 -24.78
C THR A 11 -33.68 -13.17 -23.88
N GLY A 12 -32.70 -13.86 -24.47
CA GLY A 12 -31.67 -14.55 -23.71
C GLY A 12 -31.01 -13.54 -22.78
N HIS A 13 -31.12 -13.77 -21.48
CA HIS A 13 -30.19 -13.16 -20.54
C HIS A 13 -28.78 -13.54 -21.04
N PRO A 14 -27.88 -12.57 -21.28
CA PRO A 14 -26.48 -12.92 -21.52
C PRO A 14 -26.00 -13.80 -20.36
N PRO A 15 -25.16 -14.80 -20.60
CA PRO A 15 -24.61 -15.62 -19.53
C PRO A 15 -24.05 -14.65 -18.49
N SER A 16 -24.49 -14.83 -17.24
CA SER A 16 -23.98 -14.13 -16.07
C SER A 16 -22.49 -14.47 -15.94
N GLN A 17 -21.63 -13.79 -16.69
CA GLN A 17 -20.22 -13.73 -16.39
C GLN A 17 -20.13 -13.10 -15.02
N GLY A 18 -19.95 -13.96 -14.02
CA GLY A 18 -20.32 -13.67 -12.66
C GLY A 18 -19.58 -12.44 -12.13
N PRO A 19 -20.28 -11.42 -11.58
CA PRO A 19 -19.64 -10.33 -10.83
C PRO A 19 -18.82 -10.80 -9.61
N TRP A 20 -18.81 -12.11 -9.34
CA TRP A 20 -18.14 -12.79 -8.24
C TRP A 20 -16.63 -12.98 -8.42
N LEU A 21 -16.08 -12.79 -9.64
CA LEU A 21 -14.64 -12.97 -9.90
C LEU A 21 -13.81 -11.75 -9.47
N TRP A 22 -14.38 -10.54 -9.52
CA TRP A 22 -13.71 -9.35 -9.03
C TRP A 22 -13.91 -9.23 -7.51
N PRO A 23 -12.88 -8.85 -6.73
CA PRO A 23 -11.54 -8.35 -7.12
C PRO A 23 -10.47 -9.42 -7.36
N TRP A 24 -10.75 -10.68 -7.05
CA TRP A 24 -9.78 -11.78 -7.15
C TRP A 24 -9.13 -11.93 -8.54
N SER A 25 -9.89 -11.68 -9.61
CA SER A 25 -9.41 -11.72 -10.99
C SER A 25 -8.29 -10.71 -11.31
N GLY A 26 -8.04 -9.73 -10.44
CA GLY A 26 -6.90 -8.82 -10.55
C GLY A 26 -5.55 -9.43 -10.12
N TRP A 27 -5.56 -10.55 -9.39
CA TRP A 27 -4.34 -11.14 -8.85
C TRP A 27 -3.25 -11.47 -9.89
N PRO A 28 -3.54 -11.99 -11.10
CA PRO A 28 -2.51 -12.23 -12.11
C PRO A 28 -1.72 -10.97 -12.48
N VAL A 29 -2.38 -9.80 -12.53
CA VAL A 29 -1.73 -8.50 -12.77
C VAL A 29 -0.84 -8.14 -11.58
N LEU A 30 -1.33 -8.31 -10.35
CA LEU A 30 -0.56 -8.02 -9.14
C LEU A 30 0.65 -8.96 -8.98
N TRP A 31 0.50 -10.22 -9.38
CA TRP A 31 1.61 -11.17 -9.43
C TRP A 31 2.66 -10.75 -10.46
N ALA A 32 2.23 -10.30 -11.65
CA ALA A 32 3.13 -9.77 -12.66
C ALA A 32 3.89 -8.52 -12.17
N CYS A 33 3.22 -7.60 -11.44
CA CYS A 33 3.89 -6.47 -10.79
C CYS A 33 5.01 -6.93 -9.83
N CYS A 34 4.77 -8.02 -9.10
CA CYS A 34 5.72 -8.59 -8.13
C CYS A 34 6.79 -9.52 -8.74
N ALA A 35 6.71 -9.84 -10.04
CA ALA A 35 7.55 -10.88 -10.67
C ALA A 35 9.06 -10.62 -10.59
N GLY A 36 9.49 -9.37 -10.39
CA GLY A 36 10.89 -9.05 -10.07
C GLY A 36 11.43 -9.80 -8.84
N GLY A 37 10.55 -10.23 -7.93
CA GLY A 37 10.84 -11.11 -6.79
C GLY A 37 11.52 -12.43 -7.17
N LEU A 38 11.28 -12.94 -8.37
CA LEU A 38 11.91 -14.16 -8.91
C LEU A 38 13.40 -13.96 -9.21
N VAL A 39 13.83 -12.71 -9.42
CA VAL A 39 15.23 -12.35 -9.57
C VAL A 39 15.83 -12.10 -8.18
N ARG A 40 15.22 -11.19 -7.41
CA ARG A 40 15.62 -10.83 -6.04
C ARG A 40 14.38 -10.59 -5.20
N ILE A 41 14.28 -11.26 -4.06
CA ILE A 41 13.11 -11.17 -3.16
C ILE A 41 12.76 -9.71 -2.80
N ILE A 42 13.76 -8.86 -2.63
CA ILE A 42 13.56 -7.45 -2.26
C ILE A 42 12.78 -6.64 -3.31
N TYR A 43 12.79 -7.08 -4.57
CA TYR A 43 12.02 -6.44 -5.63
C TYR A 43 10.52 -6.69 -5.48
N ALA A 44 10.08 -7.79 -4.89
CA ALA A 44 8.67 -8.00 -4.59
C ALA A 44 8.17 -7.01 -3.53
N PHE A 45 8.90 -6.86 -2.41
CA PHE A 45 8.53 -5.95 -1.32
C PHE A 45 8.67 -4.46 -1.67
N GLY A 46 9.58 -4.12 -2.58
CA GLY A 46 9.83 -2.74 -2.98
C GLY A 46 9.08 -2.34 -4.24
N TYR A 47 9.62 -2.73 -5.40
CA TYR A 47 9.09 -2.37 -6.70
C TYR A 47 7.71 -2.98 -6.97
N GLY A 48 7.57 -4.27 -6.65
CA GLY A 48 6.31 -5.00 -6.80
C GLY A 48 5.20 -4.36 -6.00
N TYR A 49 5.46 -4.02 -4.74
CA TYR A 49 4.51 -3.32 -3.88
C TYR A 49 4.05 -1.98 -4.50
N GLY A 50 4.97 -1.10 -4.89
CA GLY A 50 4.61 0.18 -5.52
C GLY A 50 3.85 0.03 -6.85
N LEU A 51 4.29 -0.88 -7.72
CA LEU A 51 3.60 -1.19 -8.98
C LEU A 51 2.21 -1.78 -8.74
N SER A 52 2.08 -2.70 -7.80
CA SER A 52 0.79 -3.28 -7.43
C SER A 52 -0.18 -2.22 -6.92
N MET A 53 0.30 -1.22 -6.18
CA MET A 53 -0.57 -0.14 -5.74
C MET A 53 -1.11 0.68 -6.92
N ALA A 54 -0.24 1.13 -7.82
CA ALA A 54 -0.64 1.85 -9.03
C ALA A 54 -1.56 1.01 -9.95
N ALA A 55 -1.23 -0.26 -10.14
CA ALA A 55 -2.05 -1.19 -10.92
C ALA A 55 -3.42 -1.41 -10.29
N SER A 56 -3.50 -1.53 -8.95
CA SER A 56 -4.77 -1.71 -8.24
C SER A 56 -5.68 -0.49 -8.40
N ALA A 57 -5.12 0.72 -8.31
CA ALA A 57 -5.88 1.95 -8.59
C ALA A 57 -6.38 2.00 -10.05
N ALA A 58 -5.51 1.66 -11.01
CA ALA A 58 -5.87 1.63 -12.43
C ALA A 58 -6.96 0.57 -12.72
N MET A 59 -6.83 -0.65 -12.20
CA MET A 59 -7.85 -1.69 -12.36
C MET A 59 -9.17 -1.28 -11.70
N SER A 60 -9.13 -0.67 -10.51
CA SER A 60 -10.33 -0.20 -9.81
C SER A 60 -11.02 0.96 -10.53
N TRP A 61 -10.25 1.77 -11.27
CA TRP A 61 -10.80 2.77 -12.18
C TRP A 61 -11.41 2.13 -13.43
N LEU A 62 -10.72 1.20 -14.09
CA LEU A 62 -11.14 0.59 -15.35
C LEU A 62 -12.33 -0.36 -15.20
N VAL A 63 -12.44 -1.06 -14.06
CA VAL A 63 -13.51 -2.03 -13.82
C VAL A 63 -14.90 -1.39 -13.88
N ARG A 64 -15.01 -0.07 -13.72
CA ARG A 64 -16.27 0.67 -13.89
C ARG A 64 -16.89 0.55 -15.28
N PHE A 65 -16.05 0.33 -16.30
CA PHE A 65 -16.50 0.16 -17.69
C PHE A 65 -16.95 -1.28 -17.98
N HIS A 66 -16.65 -2.22 -17.08
CA HIS A 66 -16.92 -3.65 -17.28
C HIS A 66 -17.96 -4.20 -16.30
N LEU A 67 -18.12 -3.60 -15.12
CA LEU A 67 -19.11 -4.01 -14.12
C LEU A 67 -20.16 -2.91 -13.91
N PRO A 68 -21.47 -3.23 -14.05
CA PRO A 68 -22.53 -2.25 -13.96
C PRO A 68 -22.64 -1.66 -12.54
N GLY A 69 -23.06 -0.40 -12.47
CA GLY A 69 -23.32 0.31 -11.20
C GLY A 69 -22.07 0.77 -10.45
N ARG A 70 -20.86 0.58 -11.00
CA ARG A 70 -19.64 1.12 -10.41
C ARG A 70 -19.41 2.53 -10.90
N GLU A 71 -19.62 3.49 -10.02
CA GLU A 71 -19.39 4.91 -10.30
C GLU A 71 -18.22 5.44 -9.51
N VAL A 72 -17.41 6.29 -10.16
CA VAL A 72 -16.27 6.95 -9.53
C VAL A 72 -16.57 8.44 -9.46
N GLY A 73 -17.15 8.87 -8.34
CA GLY A 73 -17.33 10.28 -8.02
C GLY A 73 -16.04 10.96 -7.56
N GLY A 74 -16.13 12.24 -7.18
CA GLY A 74 -14.98 13.04 -6.75
C GLY A 74 -14.15 12.40 -5.62
N PRO A 75 -14.75 12.04 -4.47
CA PRO A 75 -14.02 11.41 -3.37
C PRO A 75 -13.37 10.07 -3.74
N GLN A 76 -14.04 9.25 -4.56
CA GLN A 76 -13.48 7.99 -5.06
C GLN A 76 -12.28 8.24 -5.97
N ALA A 77 -12.38 9.22 -6.88
CA ALA A 77 -11.29 9.61 -7.77
C ALA A 77 -10.07 10.11 -6.98
N VAL A 78 -10.30 10.89 -5.91
CA VAL A 78 -9.23 11.34 -5.01
C VAL A 78 -8.58 10.14 -4.30
N GLY A 79 -9.38 9.22 -3.73
CA GLY A 79 -8.84 8.03 -3.05
C GLY A 79 -8.01 7.14 -3.99
N LEU A 80 -8.52 6.85 -5.19
CA LEU A 80 -7.78 6.10 -6.22
C LEU A 80 -6.52 6.85 -6.67
N GLY A 81 -6.62 8.16 -6.86
CA GLY A 81 -5.50 9.03 -7.24
C GLY A 81 -4.39 9.02 -6.19
N LEU A 82 -4.74 9.12 -4.90
CA LEU A 82 -3.78 9.03 -3.79
C LEU A 82 -3.10 7.66 -3.75
N TYR A 83 -3.85 6.59 -3.97
CA TYR A 83 -3.32 5.23 -4.01
C TYR A 83 -2.36 5.00 -5.20
N ALA A 84 -2.70 5.54 -6.36
CA ALA A 84 -1.81 5.55 -7.53
C ALA A 84 -0.55 6.39 -7.29
N ALA A 85 -0.71 7.60 -6.72
CA ALA A 85 0.37 8.51 -6.41
C ALA A 85 1.35 7.90 -5.39
N TYR A 86 0.82 7.23 -4.36
CA TYR A 86 1.64 6.51 -3.39
C TYR A 86 2.49 5.44 -4.06
N GLY A 87 1.86 4.57 -4.87
CA GLY A 87 2.55 3.50 -5.58
C GLY A 87 3.63 4.00 -6.54
N ALA A 88 3.30 5.01 -7.36
CA ALA A 88 4.22 5.64 -8.29
C ALA A 88 5.41 6.30 -7.57
N ARG A 89 5.13 7.04 -6.48
CA ARG A 89 6.16 7.67 -5.66
C ARG A 89 7.08 6.63 -5.01
N LEU A 90 6.52 5.55 -4.45
CA LEU A 90 7.31 4.51 -3.78
C LEU A 90 8.26 3.84 -4.77
N PHE A 91 7.72 3.45 -5.93
CA PHE A 91 8.52 2.85 -6.98
C PHE A 91 9.65 3.78 -7.42
N GLY A 92 9.35 5.04 -7.73
CA GLY A 92 10.34 6.02 -8.17
C GLY A 92 11.40 6.32 -7.10
N PHE A 93 11.00 6.47 -5.84
CA PHE A 93 11.91 6.67 -4.73
C PHE A 93 12.86 5.48 -4.55
N LEU A 94 12.32 4.26 -4.50
CA LEU A 94 13.14 3.04 -4.36
C LEU A 94 14.09 2.85 -5.52
N TYR A 95 13.65 3.17 -6.74
CA TYR A 95 14.48 3.09 -7.94
C TYR A 95 15.66 4.05 -7.85
N ARG A 96 15.41 5.32 -7.54
CA ARG A 96 16.48 6.31 -7.34
C ARG A 96 17.40 5.94 -6.19
N ARG A 97 16.85 5.47 -5.07
CA ARG A 97 17.61 5.10 -3.88
C ARG A 97 18.57 3.94 -4.14
N GLN A 98 18.10 2.86 -4.77
CA GLN A 98 18.92 1.68 -5.05
C GLN A 98 20.07 1.97 -6.03
N ASN A 99 19.87 2.93 -6.92
CA ASN A 99 20.90 3.39 -7.87
C ASN A 99 21.80 4.51 -7.30
N SER A 100 21.63 4.91 -6.03
CA SER A 100 22.46 5.95 -5.43
C SER A 100 23.80 5.41 -4.94
N GLN A 101 24.86 6.22 -5.06
CA GLN A 101 26.22 5.84 -4.63
C GLN A 101 26.29 5.46 -3.14
N SER A 102 25.49 6.11 -2.30
CA SER A 102 25.40 5.80 -0.87
C SER A 102 24.92 4.38 -0.56
N TYR A 103 23.98 3.87 -1.37
CA TYR A 103 23.48 2.50 -1.23
C TYR A 103 24.43 1.49 -1.86
N LEU A 104 24.99 1.80 -3.04
CA LEU A 104 25.97 0.93 -3.71
C LEU A 104 27.24 0.73 -2.88
N SER A 105 27.66 1.75 -2.13
CA SER A 105 28.82 1.67 -1.21
C SER A 105 28.49 1.08 0.17
N SER A 106 27.21 0.86 0.50
CA SER A 106 26.79 0.34 1.81
C SER A 106 27.06 -1.15 1.94
N LYS A 107 27.93 -1.52 2.88
CA LYS A 107 28.22 -2.92 3.25
C LYS A 107 26.99 -3.67 3.76
N SER A 108 26.04 -2.97 4.36
CA SER A 108 24.79 -3.57 4.85
C SER A 108 23.88 -3.92 3.67
N TRP A 109 23.74 -3.01 2.71
CA TRP A 109 22.95 -3.23 1.50
C TRP A 109 23.50 -4.37 0.65
N SER A 110 24.82 -4.39 0.39
CA SER A 110 25.44 -5.43 -0.44
C SER A 110 25.24 -6.85 0.13
N LYS A 111 25.28 -7.01 1.46
CA LYS A 111 24.98 -8.28 2.13
C LYS A 111 23.53 -8.72 1.92
N VAL A 112 22.57 -7.80 2.09
CA VAL A 112 21.14 -8.08 1.87
C VAL A 112 20.89 -8.44 0.41
N ASP A 113 21.44 -7.65 -0.51
CA ASP A 113 21.29 -7.85 -1.95
C ASP A 113 21.81 -9.23 -2.38
N ALA A 114 23.04 -9.58 -1.99
CA ALA A 114 23.64 -10.88 -2.28
C ALA A 114 22.80 -12.05 -1.71
N LYS A 115 22.34 -11.93 -0.45
CA LYS A 115 21.49 -12.96 0.19
C LYS A 115 20.17 -13.15 -0.57
N THR A 116 19.52 -12.07 -0.98
CA THR A 116 18.24 -12.13 -1.70
C THR A 116 18.40 -12.68 -3.13
N ALA A 117 19.54 -12.42 -3.76
CA ALA A 117 19.87 -12.99 -5.08
C ALA A 117 20.16 -14.50 -5.00
N ALA A 118 20.87 -14.95 -3.96
CA ALA A 118 21.25 -16.35 -3.77
C ALA A 118 20.11 -17.26 -3.27
N THR A 119 18.94 -16.71 -2.93
CA THR A 119 17.82 -17.49 -2.41
C THR A 119 17.29 -18.50 -3.46
N PRO A 120 16.94 -19.74 -3.10
CA PRO A 120 16.41 -20.72 -4.07
C PRO A 120 15.14 -20.26 -4.76
N LEU A 121 14.95 -20.65 -6.03
CA LEU A 121 13.81 -20.23 -6.85
C LEU A 121 12.45 -20.53 -6.19
N GLY A 122 12.31 -21.69 -5.54
CA GLY A 122 11.08 -22.06 -4.84
C GLY A 122 10.71 -21.06 -3.72
N ALA A 123 11.70 -20.63 -2.94
CA ALA A 123 11.49 -19.61 -1.90
C ALA A 123 11.20 -18.23 -2.51
N LYS A 124 11.88 -17.86 -3.62
CA LYS A 124 11.57 -16.61 -4.35
C LYS A 124 10.14 -16.59 -4.89
N ALA A 125 9.69 -17.70 -5.47
CA ALA A 125 8.32 -17.86 -5.98
C ALA A 125 7.31 -17.80 -4.84
N ALA A 126 7.57 -18.48 -3.71
CA ALA A 126 6.70 -18.44 -2.54
C ALA A 126 6.54 -17.01 -2.00
N VAL A 127 7.63 -16.26 -1.85
CA VAL A 127 7.59 -14.87 -1.37
C VAL A 127 6.91 -13.94 -2.38
N THR A 128 7.19 -14.10 -3.68
CA THR A 128 6.54 -13.31 -4.74
C THR A 128 5.02 -13.51 -4.72
N THR A 129 4.59 -14.77 -4.63
CA THR A 129 3.18 -15.13 -4.52
C THR A 129 2.57 -14.57 -3.24
N PHE A 130 3.22 -14.74 -2.09
CA PHE A 130 2.75 -14.19 -0.81
C PHE A 130 2.54 -12.67 -0.87
N VAL A 131 3.52 -11.92 -1.40
CA VAL A 131 3.42 -10.46 -1.54
C VAL A 131 2.29 -10.11 -2.51
N SER A 132 2.19 -10.75 -3.67
CA SER A 132 1.08 -10.46 -4.61
C SER A 132 -0.30 -10.77 -4.02
N LEU A 133 -0.44 -11.82 -3.19
CA LEU A 133 -1.68 -12.14 -2.50
C LEU A 133 -2.03 -11.10 -1.43
N SER A 134 -1.03 -10.58 -0.70
CA SER A 134 -1.29 -9.47 0.23
C SER A 134 -1.75 -8.21 -0.50
N GLN A 135 -1.23 -7.94 -1.71
CA GLN A 135 -1.72 -6.85 -2.55
C GLN A 135 -3.16 -7.07 -3.05
N THR A 136 -3.56 -8.33 -3.29
CA THR A 136 -4.96 -8.65 -3.59
C THR A 136 -5.88 -8.24 -2.44
N LEU A 137 -5.47 -8.38 -1.17
CA LEU A 137 -6.26 -7.92 -0.03
C LEU A 137 -6.48 -6.41 -0.05
N SER A 138 -5.48 -5.64 -0.46
CA SER A 138 -5.61 -4.18 -0.62
C SER A 138 -6.50 -3.80 -1.81
N LEU A 139 -6.56 -4.64 -2.86
CA LEU A 139 -7.51 -4.45 -3.96
C LEU A 139 -8.96 -4.62 -3.50
N TYR A 140 -9.23 -5.50 -2.52
CA TYR A 140 -10.55 -5.56 -1.87
C TYR A 140 -10.90 -4.27 -1.13
N THR A 141 -9.92 -3.58 -0.54
CA THR A 141 -10.14 -2.25 0.05
C THR A 141 -10.60 -1.24 -1.00
N LEU A 142 -9.92 -1.17 -2.14
CA LEU A 142 -10.32 -0.26 -3.23
C LEU A 142 -11.66 -0.63 -3.86
N ASP A 143 -11.99 -1.92 -3.91
CA ASP A 143 -13.30 -2.36 -4.38
C ASP A 143 -14.43 -1.79 -3.51
N THR A 144 -14.27 -1.75 -2.19
CA THR A 144 -15.30 -1.15 -1.32
C THR A 144 -15.48 0.36 -1.53
N LEU A 145 -14.45 1.05 -2.03
CA LEU A 145 -14.54 2.46 -2.40
C LEU A 145 -15.31 2.67 -3.72
N CYS A 146 -15.22 1.70 -4.64
CA CYS A 146 -15.80 1.78 -5.99
C CYS A 146 -17.05 0.91 -6.17
N ALA A 147 -17.51 0.25 -5.11
CA ALA A 147 -18.69 -0.62 -5.14
C ALA A 147 -19.95 0.20 -5.44
N PRO A 148 -20.99 -0.38 -6.06
CA PRO A 148 -22.23 0.35 -6.36
C PRO A 148 -22.88 1.01 -5.15
N SER A 149 -22.77 0.36 -3.99
CA SER A 149 -23.30 0.86 -2.72
C SER A 149 -22.46 1.99 -2.10
N ALA A 150 -21.24 2.22 -2.59
CA ALA A 150 -20.35 3.25 -2.06
C ALA A 150 -20.85 4.65 -2.38
N ARG A 151 -21.51 4.83 -3.53
CA ARG A 151 -21.94 6.15 -4.00
C ARG A 151 -22.87 6.84 -3.00
N LEU A 152 -23.93 6.16 -2.56
CA LEU A 152 -24.90 6.72 -1.62
C LEU A 152 -24.25 7.04 -0.26
N ALA A 153 -23.40 6.15 0.24
CA ALA A 153 -22.67 6.37 1.49
C ALA A 153 -21.69 7.56 1.43
N ILE A 154 -21.13 7.81 0.24
CA ILE A 154 -20.22 8.94 -0.03
C ILE A 154 -21.00 10.24 -0.18
N GLU A 155 -22.08 10.24 -0.94
CA GLU A 155 -22.98 11.40 -1.12
C GLU A 155 -23.64 11.81 0.20
N ALA A 156 -23.96 10.86 1.09
CA ALA A 156 -24.48 11.13 2.42
C ALA A 156 -23.46 11.73 3.40
N GLY A 157 -22.16 11.73 3.06
CA GLY A 157 -21.11 12.22 3.97
C GLY A 157 -19.80 12.59 3.27
N PRO A 158 -19.80 13.52 2.30
CA PRO A 158 -18.62 13.83 1.49
C PRO A 158 -17.47 14.40 2.32
N VAL A 159 -17.77 15.23 3.33
CA VAL A 159 -16.76 15.80 4.25
C VAL A 159 -15.96 14.71 4.95
N ARG A 160 -16.63 13.64 5.41
CA ARG A 160 -15.97 12.50 6.06
C ARG A 160 -15.03 11.78 5.09
N GLN A 161 -15.45 11.62 3.83
CA GLN A 161 -14.64 10.97 2.81
C GLN A 161 -13.41 11.81 2.44
N TYR A 162 -13.58 13.13 2.28
CA TYR A 162 -12.44 14.03 2.07
C TYR A 162 -11.51 14.08 3.28
N GLY A 163 -12.04 14.00 4.51
CA GLY A 163 -11.22 13.91 5.72
C GLY A 163 -10.36 12.63 5.77
N LEU A 164 -10.93 11.49 5.37
CA LEU A 164 -10.20 10.22 5.27
C LEU A 164 -9.14 10.26 4.15
N ALA A 165 -9.48 10.86 3.00
CA ALA A 165 -8.52 11.08 1.93
C ALA A 165 -7.40 12.03 2.35
N ALA A 166 -7.71 13.07 3.13
CA ALA A 166 -6.73 13.99 3.69
C ALA A 166 -5.79 13.27 4.66
N LEU A 167 -6.29 12.36 5.49
CA LEU A 167 -5.46 11.50 6.34
C LEU A 167 -4.47 10.68 5.49
N SER A 168 -4.93 10.09 4.39
CA SER A 168 -4.05 9.38 3.48
C SER A 168 -3.04 10.30 2.79
N ALA A 169 -3.45 11.49 2.36
CA ALA A 169 -2.57 12.47 1.74
C ALA A 169 -1.46 12.96 2.70
N VAL A 170 -1.81 13.21 3.97
CA VAL A 170 -0.84 13.55 5.01
C VAL A 170 0.14 12.40 5.23
N GLY A 171 -0.34 11.16 5.28
CA GLY A 171 0.50 9.97 5.39
C GLY A 171 1.51 9.87 4.24
N LEU A 172 1.04 10.01 3.00
CA LEU A 172 1.87 10.03 1.80
C LEU A 172 2.93 11.15 1.84
N ALA A 173 2.54 12.37 2.22
CA ALA A 173 3.45 13.50 2.29
C ALA A 173 4.52 13.31 3.38
N LEU A 174 4.11 12.83 4.56
CA LEU A 174 5.01 12.55 5.68
C LEU A 174 6.05 11.49 5.30
N GLU A 175 5.60 10.39 4.69
CA GLU A 175 6.51 9.34 4.21
C GLU A 175 7.48 9.88 3.17
N ALA A 176 6.98 10.60 2.15
CA ALA A 176 7.80 11.14 1.08
C ALA A 176 8.91 12.06 1.62
N VAL A 177 8.57 12.99 2.53
CA VAL A 177 9.55 13.91 3.12
C VAL A 177 10.55 13.16 4.00
N ALA A 178 10.09 12.19 4.81
CA ALA A 178 10.96 11.39 5.67
C ALA A 178 11.96 10.56 4.86
N ASP A 179 11.49 9.95 3.77
CA ASP A 179 12.31 9.17 2.84
C ASP A 179 13.40 10.04 2.18
N GLU A 180 13.07 11.26 1.72
CA GLU A 180 14.06 12.18 1.17
C GLU A 180 15.08 12.64 2.21
N GLN A 181 14.64 13.00 3.41
CA GLN A 181 15.53 13.38 4.51
C GLN A 181 16.50 12.25 4.86
N LYS A 182 16.00 11.01 4.93
CA LYS A 182 16.81 9.82 5.17
C LYS A 182 17.81 9.59 4.04
N LEU A 183 17.39 9.71 2.79
CA LEU A 183 18.26 9.52 1.64
C LEU A 183 19.39 10.56 1.62
N ALA A 184 19.07 11.84 1.85
CA ALA A 184 20.05 12.91 1.91
C ALA A 184 21.05 12.73 3.07
N ALA A 185 20.56 12.39 4.27
CA ALA A 185 21.42 12.12 5.42
C ALA A 185 22.37 10.94 5.17
N LYS A 186 21.86 9.87 4.56
CA LYS A 186 22.66 8.69 4.20
C LYS A 186 23.63 8.92 3.05
N ALA A 187 23.36 9.89 2.19
CA ALA A 187 24.33 10.30 1.17
C ALA A 187 25.56 10.99 1.77
N LEU A 188 25.38 11.77 2.84
CA LEU A 188 26.46 12.45 3.55
C LEU A 188 27.20 11.51 4.51
N ALA A 189 26.46 10.71 5.29
CA ALA A 189 27.01 9.80 6.29
C ALA A 189 26.28 8.45 6.25
N PRO A 190 26.71 7.52 5.36
CA PRO A 190 26.02 6.23 5.15
C PRO A 190 25.86 5.41 6.44
N ASP A 191 26.86 5.50 7.32
CA ASP A 191 26.90 4.75 8.56
C ASP A 191 26.39 5.50 9.79
N ALA A 192 26.03 6.78 9.71
CA ALA A 192 25.49 7.50 10.88
C ALA A 192 23.98 7.27 11.08
N PRO A 193 23.45 7.28 12.31
CA PRO A 193 22.01 7.32 12.54
C PRO A 193 21.40 8.62 11.99
N VAL A 194 20.13 8.56 11.56
CA VAL A 194 19.39 9.74 11.11
C VAL A 194 18.57 10.25 12.28
N MET A 195 18.98 11.38 12.86
CA MET A 195 18.44 11.91 14.13
C MET A 195 17.92 13.34 14.00
N SER A 196 17.77 13.86 12.78
CA SER A 196 17.37 15.24 12.49
C SER A 196 16.14 15.31 11.57
N GLY A 197 15.55 16.49 11.44
CA GLY A 197 14.33 16.68 10.66
C GLY A 197 13.13 15.97 11.31
N LEU A 198 12.35 15.24 10.51
CA LEU A 198 11.19 14.47 11.00
C LEU A 198 11.59 13.37 11.98
N TYR A 199 12.85 12.91 11.94
CA TYR A 199 13.38 11.91 12.87
C TYR A 199 13.56 12.43 14.30
N THR A 200 13.28 13.71 14.55
CA THR A 200 13.17 14.27 15.90
C THR A 200 11.79 14.05 16.53
N LEU A 201 10.76 13.77 15.73
CA LEU A 201 9.39 13.55 16.19
C LEU A 201 9.15 12.10 16.61
N CYS A 202 9.65 11.16 15.81
CA CYS A 202 9.72 9.73 16.10
C CYS A 202 10.87 9.09 15.32
N ARG A 203 11.28 7.87 15.67
CA ARG A 203 12.41 7.18 15.03
C ARG A 203 12.08 6.67 13.63
N HIS A 204 10.81 6.41 13.32
CA HIS A 204 10.34 5.89 12.02
C HIS A 204 9.21 6.74 11.41
N PRO A 205 9.44 8.03 11.10
CA PRO A 205 8.41 8.93 10.55
C PRO A 205 7.91 8.47 9.19
N ASN A 206 8.74 7.79 8.40
CA ASN A 206 8.33 7.19 7.13
C ASN A 206 7.30 6.06 7.34
N TYR A 207 7.50 5.20 8.36
CA TYR A 207 6.53 4.15 8.69
C TYR A 207 5.26 4.72 9.32
N LEU A 208 5.38 5.80 10.10
CA LEU A 208 4.20 6.55 10.56
C LEU A 208 3.38 7.08 9.36
N GLY A 209 4.04 7.65 8.36
CA GLY A 209 3.39 8.13 7.13
C GLY A 209 2.61 7.02 6.42
N GLU A 210 3.25 5.86 6.23
CA GLU A 210 2.60 4.69 5.65
C GLU A 210 1.42 4.18 6.50
N ILE A 211 1.55 4.14 7.82
CA ILE A 211 0.45 3.78 8.73
C ILE A 211 -0.73 4.74 8.57
N LEU A 212 -0.48 6.06 8.56
CA LEU A 212 -1.54 7.06 8.37
C LEU A 212 -2.22 6.90 7.01
N PHE A 213 -1.44 6.58 5.96
CA PHE A 213 -1.97 6.26 4.64
C PHE A 213 -2.99 5.11 4.69
N TRP A 214 -2.59 4.01 5.32
CA TRP A 214 -3.42 2.82 5.45
C TRP A 214 -4.62 3.01 6.39
N LEU A 215 -4.51 3.84 7.43
CA LEU A 215 -5.63 4.19 8.30
C LEU A 215 -6.71 5.00 7.55
N GLY A 216 -6.33 5.92 6.68
CA GLY A 216 -7.29 6.62 5.80
C GLY A 216 -8.00 5.64 4.85
N ALA A 217 -7.25 4.74 4.21
CA ALA A 217 -7.80 3.69 3.34
C ALA A 217 -8.74 2.73 4.09
N LEU A 218 -8.39 2.35 5.32
CA LEU A 218 -9.24 1.54 6.20
C LEU A 218 -10.56 2.26 6.52
N GLY A 219 -10.47 3.55 6.88
CA GLY A 219 -11.66 4.34 7.17
C GLY A 219 -12.62 4.42 5.99
N HIS A 220 -12.11 4.56 4.76
CA HIS A 220 -12.94 4.54 3.55
C HIS A 220 -13.76 3.24 3.42
N CYS A 221 -13.13 2.09 3.70
CA CYS A 221 -13.79 0.79 3.70
C CYS A 221 -14.89 0.69 4.77
N LEU A 222 -14.61 1.13 6.00
CA LEU A 222 -15.53 0.98 7.13
C LEU A 222 -16.78 1.86 7.02
N VAL A 223 -16.63 3.06 6.46
CA VAL A 223 -17.69 4.06 6.34
C VAL A 223 -18.77 3.68 5.32
N ASN A 224 -18.50 2.77 4.37
CA ASN A 224 -19.51 2.32 3.40
C ASN A 224 -20.61 1.52 4.10
N SER A 225 -21.70 2.18 4.52
CA SER A 225 -22.78 1.60 5.35
C SER A 225 -23.43 0.36 4.73
N ASP A 226 -23.51 0.35 3.41
CA ASP A 226 -24.30 -0.60 2.64
C ASP A 226 -23.49 -1.86 2.26
N ALA A 227 -22.17 -1.84 2.52
CA ALA A 227 -21.35 -3.02 2.41
C ALA A 227 -21.68 -4.01 3.54
N SER A 228 -21.92 -5.28 3.19
CA SER A 228 -22.11 -6.33 4.19
C SER A 228 -20.90 -6.43 5.13
N TRP A 229 -21.14 -6.81 6.39
CA TRP A 229 -20.06 -6.96 7.38
C TRP A 229 -18.92 -7.88 6.88
N ARG A 230 -19.25 -8.92 6.11
CA ARG A 230 -18.28 -9.82 5.47
C ARG A 230 -17.37 -9.08 4.50
N ARG A 231 -17.92 -8.22 3.66
CA ARG A 231 -17.12 -7.41 2.71
C ARG A 231 -16.22 -6.44 3.45
N LYS A 232 -16.73 -5.76 4.49
CA LYS A 232 -15.93 -4.86 5.33
C LYS A 232 -14.79 -5.60 6.02
N ALA A 233 -15.06 -6.79 6.56
CA ALA A 233 -14.04 -7.61 7.22
C ALA A 233 -12.91 -7.96 6.24
N VAL A 234 -13.24 -8.50 5.05
CA VAL A 234 -12.24 -8.86 4.04
C VAL A 234 -11.45 -7.63 3.56
N ALA A 235 -12.14 -6.52 3.26
CA ALA A 235 -11.53 -5.30 2.79
C ALA A 235 -10.67 -4.57 3.85
N SER A 236 -10.86 -4.88 5.13
CA SER A 236 -10.02 -4.37 6.22
C SER A 236 -8.72 -5.15 6.39
N LEU A 237 -8.64 -6.39 5.89
CA LEU A 237 -7.46 -7.24 6.07
C LEU A 237 -6.19 -6.62 5.46
N GLY A 238 -6.28 -6.02 4.27
CA GLY A 238 -5.13 -5.38 3.61
C GLY A 238 -4.53 -4.24 4.45
N PRO A 239 -5.31 -3.18 4.79
CA PRO A 239 -4.82 -2.07 5.60
C PRO A 239 -4.31 -2.51 6.98
N LEU A 240 -5.03 -3.39 7.68
CA LEU A 240 -4.61 -3.89 8.99
C LEU A 240 -3.32 -4.71 8.91
N PHE A 241 -3.18 -5.54 7.86
CA PHE A 241 -1.95 -6.28 7.59
C PHE A 241 -0.77 -5.33 7.36
N MET A 242 -0.96 -4.26 6.57
CA MET A 242 0.10 -3.28 6.33
C MET A 242 0.50 -2.52 7.60
N VAL A 243 -0.46 -2.10 8.43
CA VAL A 243 -0.16 -1.49 9.74
C VAL A 243 0.65 -2.45 10.61
N TRP A 244 0.25 -3.72 10.68
CA TRP A 244 0.99 -4.74 11.43
C TRP A 244 2.42 -4.94 10.92
N VAL A 245 2.61 -4.99 9.59
CA VAL A 245 3.95 -5.09 8.98
C VAL A 245 4.80 -3.87 9.34
N MET A 246 4.26 -2.65 9.31
CA MET A 246 5.00 -1.43 9.66
C MET A 246 5.41 -1.38 11.12
N VAL A 247 4.52 -1.77 12.04
CA VAL A 247 4.83 -1.86 13.47
C VAL A 247 5.92 -2.89 13.72
N GLY A 248 5.81 -4.08 13.13
CA GLY A 248 6.83 -5.13 13.25
C GLY A 248 8.17 -4.74 12.61
N ALA A 249 8.14 -4.00 11.50
CA ALA A 249 9.35 -3.48 10.85
C ALA A 249 10.04 -2.40 11.70
N ALA A 250 9.29 -1.47 12.31
CA ALA A 250 9.81 -0.46 13.22
C ALA A 250 10.56 -1.09 14.40
N ALA A 251 9.94 -2.07 15.06
CA ALA A 251 10.54 -2.78 16.18
C ALA A 251 11.86 -3.47 15.82
N ARG A 252 11.90 -4.14 14.66
CA ARG A 252 13.13 -4.77 14.16
C ARG A 252 14.22 -3.73 13.85
N LEU A 253 13.86 -2.62 13.21
CA LEU A 253 14.81 -1.56 12.89
C LEU A 253 15.35 -0.85 14.14
N ASP A 254 14.55 -0.71 15.20
CA ASP A 254 15.02 -0.21 16.49
C ASP A 254 16.07 -1.15 17.11
N ALA A 255 15.83 -2.47 17.06
CA ALA A 255 16.79 -3.46 17.52
C ALA A 255 18.09 -3.44 16.69
N ASP A 256 17.97 -3.35 15.36
CA ASP A 256 19.13 -3.24 14.45
C ASP A 256 19.90 -1.94 14.69
N ALA A 257 19.21 -0.83 14.94
CA ALA A 257 19.82 0.46 15.23
C ALA A 257 20.56 0.44 16.58
N LEU A 258 19.98 -0.19 17.60
CA LEU A 258 20.63 -0.37 18.90
C LEU A 258 21.89 -1.24 18.77
N ALA A 259 21.83 -2.34 18.01
CA ALA A 259 22.98 -3.19 17.76
C ALA A 259 24.11 -2.45 17.01
N LYS A 260 23.75 -1.50 16.12
CA LYS A 260 24.72 -0.77 15.30
C LYS A 260 25.28 0.49 15.97
N TYR A 261 24.44 1.24 16.68
CA TYR A 261 24.76 2.57 17.20
C TYR A 261 24.71 2.65 18.73
N GLY A 262 24.39 1.56 19.43
CA GLY A 262 24.17 1.57 20.87
C GLY A 262 25.39 1.93 21.72
N ALA A 263 26.60 1.92 21.16
CA ALA A 263 27.79 2.40 21.86
C ALA A 263 27.97 3.93 21.81
N ASP A 264 27.23 4.63 20.95
CA ASP A 264 27.30 6.09 20.79
C ASP A 264 26.39 6.78 21.83
N PRO A 265 26.93 7.58 22.77
CA PRO A 265 26.14 8.31 23.75
C PRO A 265 25.10 9.25 23.13
N ALA A 266 25.41 9.88 21.99
CA ALA A 266 24.48 10.78 21.31
C ALA A 266 23.27 10.02 20.76
N PHE A 267 23.50 8.82 20.21
CA PHE A 267 22.42 7.94 19.77
C PHE A 267 21.56 7.48 20.93
N GLN A 268 22.16 7.06 22.05
CA GLN A 268 21.40 6.64 23.23
C GLN A 268 20.51 7.77 23.78
N GLN A 269 21.05 8.99 23.88
CA GLN A 269 20.30 10.15 24.32
C GLN A 269 19.11 10.43 23.40
N TRP A 270 19.34 10.47 22.08
CA TRP A 270 18.29 10.68 21.09
C TRP A 270 17.23 9.56 21.12
N ALA A 271 17.67 8.30 21.17
CA ALA A 271 16.76 7.16 21.20
C ALA A 271 15.92 7.12 22.50
N GLY A 272 16.48 7.56 23.63
CA GLY A 272 15.77 7.67 24.91
C GLY A 272 14.73 8.79 24.95
N SER A 273 14.93 9.89 24.20
CA SER A 273 13.98 11.00 24.13
C SER A 273 12.96 10.89 23.01
N THR A 274 13.22 10.06 21.99
CA THR A 274 12.45 9.99 20.74
C THR A 274 11.65 8.68 20.65
N PRO A 275 10.31 8.72 20.58
CA PRO A 275 9.48 7.52 20.52
C PRO A 275 9.65 6.78 19.19
N SER A 276 9.31 5.48 19.14
CA SER A 276 9.51 4.66 17.94
C SER A 276 8.64 5.12 16.76
N LEU A 277 7.32 5.17 16.95
CA LEU A 277 6.35 5.47 15.89
C LEU A 277 5.46 6.67 16.21
N LEU A 278 4.75 6.65 17.34
CA LEU A 278 3.77 7.67 17.69
C LEU A 278 4.43 8.77 18.53
N PRO A 279 4.49 10.02 18.04
CA PRO A 279 5.00 11.14 18.83
C PRO A 279 4.24 11.27 20.15
N GLY A 280 4.96 11.37 21.27
CA GLY A 280 4.38 11.49 22.61
C GLY A 280 4.00 10.17 23.30
N LEU A 281 4.07 9.02 22.61
CA LEU A 281 3.85 7.69 23.21
C LEU A 281 5.18 6.92 23.24
N ARG A 282 5.76 6.78 24.44
CA ARG A 282 7.04 6.10 24.69
C ARG A 282 6.88 4.60 24.80
#